data_AF-A0AA92FG16-F1
#
_entry.id   AF-A0AA92FG16-F1
#
_cell.length_a   1.000
_cell.length_b   1.000
_cell.length_c   1.000
_cell.angle_alpha   90.00
_cell.angle_beta   90.00
_cell.angle_gamma   90.00
#
_symmetry.space_group_name_H-M   'P 1'
#
loop_
_entity.id
_entity.type
_entity.pdbx_description
1 polymer ?
#
loop_
_entity_poly.entity_id
_entity_poly.type
_entity_poly.pdbx_seq_one_letter_code
_entity_poly.pdbx_strand_id
1 'polypeptide(L)'
;MSIYFIHVMQALLGFTLLSALWNKHISLKTSFLASFIGIWIGIGLFEFANLYLWDTTLKLYANGVIVVLLLLGWAVCLLPFKSVKLALMALLAISFGIEYGTLSRDFPLLKGALLDTLSIVSLGIVILSACLLLLLFWLMTKVNETLSPRVRNSAITLSTLFLLLDICGELGIALMRLGVLPTSTWLLSAVAKVLHYSSFFTYVYLAIIIVLSALFLRQQPQKERKEDVGVIASRRIRATRAHLQKVFTCNILIVLVMSTFILYYDLVASRPPTISTPTILEPVNGEFKIPMELLRDNDLHRFAYITDEGNKIRFFLLNRYKEKDAPVAVFDACMICGDMGYVKKGDELICISCNVRIFIPSVGKEGGCNPIPFPYEFDGKEITIKLETILKGVNYFSEIVEKSVSDPVSGAKLINLKAPKTYVFGGKTYYFENSDTYEKFKENPERYVGTASESHWRAQGYQALGDVSK
;
A
#
# COMPACT_ATOMS: atom_id res chain seq x y z
N MET A 1 2.05 -4.07 -14.53
CA MET A 1 2.40 -3.14 -15.63
C MET A 1 2.19 -1.69 -15.23
N SER A 2 1.02 -1.30 -14.71
CA SER A 2 0.78 0.06 -14.17
C SER A 2 1.76 0.46 -13.08
N ILE A 3 2.35 -0.49 -12.35
CA ILE A 3 3.39 -0.24 -11.34
C ILE A 3 4.59 0.57 -11.86
N TYR A 4 5.02 0.35 -13.11
CA TYR A 4 6.12 1.12 -13.71
C TYR A 4 5.76 2.60 -13.88
N PHE A 5 4.49 2.89 -14.20
CA PHE A 5 3.99 4.26 -14.24
C PHE A 5 4.07 4.91 -12.86
N ILE A 6 3.64 4.18 -11.83
CA ILE A 6 3.65 4.64 -10.44
C ILE A 6 5.06 4.93 -9.95
N HIS A 7 6.03 4.06 -10.21
CA HIS A 7 7.41 4.27 -9.80
C HIS A 7 8.00 5.55 -10.42
N VAL A 8 7.74 5.79 -11.71
CA VAL A 8 8.17 7.03 -12.39
C VAL A 8 7.50 8.25 -11.76
N MET A 9 6.19 8.20 -11.49
CA MET A 9 5.46 9.31 -10.89
C MET A 9 5.92 9.60 -9.45
N GLN A 10 6.02 8.58 -8.60
CA GLN A 10 6.44 8.71 -7.20
C GLN A 10 7.87 9.28 -7.10
N ALA A 11 8.80 8.77 -7.90
CA ALA A 11 10.17 9.26 -7.90
C ALA A 11 10.32 10.69 -8.47
N LEU A 12 9.65 11.00 -9.59
CA LEU A 12 10.04 12.14 -10.42
C LEU A 12 9.00 13.27 -10.51
N LEU A 13 7.73 13.07 -10.15
CA LEU A 13 6.70 14.11 -10.33
C LEU A 13 6.97 15.35 -9.47
N GLY A 14 7.27 15.15 -8.18
CA GLY A 14 7.57 16.25 -7.26
C GLY A 14 8.82 17.04 -7.68
N PHE A 15 9.89 16.33 -8.06
CA PHE A 15 11.11 16.92 -8.62
C PHE A 15 10.85 17.69 -9.92
N THR A 16 10.04 17.12 -10.82
CA THR A 16 9.69 17.74 -12.12
C THR A 16 8.96 19.07 -11.91
N LEU A 17 7.97 19.08 -11.01
CA LEU A 17 7.23 20.29 -10.63
C LEU A 17 8.16 21.35 -10.02
N LEU A 18 9.00 20.96 -9.05
CA LEU A 18 9.95 21.86 -8.39
C LEU A 18 10.92 22.49 -9.41
N SER A 19 11.48 21.67 -10.31
CA SER A 19 12.40 22.08 -11.36
C SER A 19 11.77 23.06 -12.35
N ALA A 20 10.51 22.83 -12.75
CA ALA A 20 9.79 23.74 -13.64
C ALA A 20 9.55 25.12 -12.99
N LEU A 21 9.29 25.16 -11.68
CA LEU A 21 9.07 26.39 -10.92
C LEU A 21 10.38 27.16 -10.63
N TRP A 22 11.52 26.46 -10.55
CA TRP A 22 12.84 27.09 -10.42
C TRP A 22 13.32 27.83 -11.68
N ASN A 23 12.78 27.46 -12.84
CA ASN A 23 13.37 27.72 -14.15
C ASN A 23 13.23 29.17 -14.69
N LYS A 24 12.83 30.17 -13.90
CA LYS A 24 12.44 31.51 -14.44
C LYS A 24 13.54 32.22 -15.25
N HIS A 25 14.80 31.81 -15.10
CA HIS A 25 15.96 32.48 -15.72
C HIS A 25 16.91 31.57 -16.48
N ILE A 26 16.61 30.27 -16.56
CA ILE A 26 17.41 29.25 -17.23
C ILE A 26 16.70 28.88 -18.54
N SER A 27 17.46 28.55 -19.59
CA SER A 27 16.85 28.11 -20.84
C SER A 27 16.21 26.74 -20.65
N LEU A 28 15.02 26.52 -21.22
CA LEU A 28 14.31 25.24 -21.17
C LEU A 28 15.22 24.07 -21.58
N LYS A 29 16.01 24.25 -22.64
CA LYS A 29 16.94 23.23 -23.16
C LYS A 29 18.00 22.87 -22.12
N THR A 30 18.60 23.88 -21.49
CA THR A 30 19.66 23.66 -20.48
C THR A 30 19.10 22.97 -19.24
N SER A 31 17.94 23.41 -18.74
CA SER A 31 17.30 22.80 -17.58
C SER A 31 16.88 21.36 -17.83
N PHE A 32 16.32 21.09 -19.03
CA PHE A 32 15.92 19.75 -19.43
C PHE A 32 17.13 18.83 -19.54
N LEU A 33 18.17 19.26 -20.25
CA LEU A 33 19.35 18.43 -20.48
C LEU A 33 20.05 18.09 -19.15
N ALA A 34 20.18 19.06 -18.25
CA ALA A 34 20.75 18.83 -16.92
C ALA A 34 19.94 17.82 -16.10
N SER A 35 18.61 17.94 -16.12
CA SER A 35 17.72 17.02 -15.39
C SER A 35 17.71 15.62 -16.02
N PHE A 36 17.63 15.53 -17.34
CA PHE A 36 17.62 14.27 -18.07
C PHE A 36 18.92 13.49 -17.89
N ILE A 37 20.07 14.14 -18.09
CA ILE A 37 21.38 13.53 -17.87
C ILE A 37 21.53 13.14 -16.40
N GLY A 38 21.14 14.02 -15.47
CA GLY A 38 21.20 13.73 -14.04
C GLY A 38 20.42 12.48 -13.66
N ILE A 39 19.16 12.36 -14.08
CA ILE A 39 18.32 11.17 -13.81
C ILE A 39 19.00 9.91 -14.33
N TRP A 40 19.50 9.91 -15.57
CA TRP A 40 20.16 8.73 -16.14
C TRP A 40 21.47 8.37 -15.43
N ILE A 41 22.26 9.36 -15.00
CA ILE A 41 23.44 9.13 -14.16
C ILE A 41 23.01 8.48 -12.84
N GLY A 42 21.96 9.00 -12.20
CA GLY A 42 21.43 8.45 -10.95
C GLY A 42 20.98 6.99 -11.08
N ILE A 43 20.23 6.67 -12.13
CA ILE A 43 19.82 5.29 -12.44
C ILE A 43 21.05 4.42 -12.66
N GLY A 44 22.02 4.86 -13.45
CA GLY A 44 23.26 4.12 -13.69
C GLY A 44 24.08 3.87 -12.42
N LEU A 45 24.17 4.86 -11.53
CA LEU A 45 24.82 4.72 -10.22
C LEU A 45 24.10 3.70 -9.34
N PHE A 46 22.76 3.73 -9.34
CA PHE A 46 21.96 2.75 -8.61
C PHE A 46 22.18 1.33 -9.14
N GLU A 47 22.06 1.12 -10.46
CA GLU A 47 22.27 -0.21 -11.06
C GLU A 47 23.68 -0.73 -10.79
N PHE A 48 24.69 0.13 -10.91
CA PHE A 48 26.06 -0.23 -10.56
C PHE A 48 26.17 -0.62 -9.08
N ALA A 49 25.62 0.16 -8.15
CA ALA A 49 25.65 -0.17 -6.73
C ALA A 49 24.88 -1.47 -6.40
N ASN A 50 23.76 -1.72 -7.09
CA ASN A 50 22.94 -2.92 -6.93
C ASN A 50 23.71 -4.20 -7.34
N LEU A 51 24.54 -4.14 -8.39
CA LEU A 51 25.41 -5.25 -8.79
C LEU A 51 26.41 -5.67 -7.68
N TYR A 52 26.81 -4.73 -6.83
CA TYR A 52 27.75 -4.95 -5.73
C TYR A 52 27.08 -5.00 -4.36
N LEU A 53 25.73 -5.05 -4.28
CA LEU A 53 24.95 -5.06 -3.04
C LEU A 53 25.19 -3.83 -2.14
N TRP A 54 25.51 -2.69 -2.76
CA TRP A 54 25.75 -1.39 -2.11
C TRP A 54 24.59 -0.40 -2.30
N ASP A 55 23.53 -0.83 -2.97
CA ASP A 55 22.32 -0.05 -3.29
C ASP A 55 21.71 0.62 -2.05
N THR A 56 21.64 -0.08 -0.91
CA THR A 56 20.98 0.40 0.31
C THR A 56 21.82 1.49 0.98
N THR A 57 23.14 1.31 0.96
CA THR A 57 24.11 2.32 1.43
C THR A 57 24.09 3.55 0.53
N LEU A 58 24.09 3.36 -0.80
CA LEU A 58 23.97 4.47 -1.76
C LEU A 58 22.67 5.25 -1.54
N LYS A 59 21.54 4.56 -1.38
CA LYS A 59 20.24 5.17 -1.11
C LYS A 59 20.25 5.99 0.19
N LEU A 60 20.86 5.49 1.26
CA LEU A 60 21.00 6.23 2.52
C LEU A 60 21.74 7.57 2.32
N TYR A 61 22.90 7.53 1.65
CA TYR A 61 23.67 8.74 1.35
C TYR A 61 22.91 9.67 0.39
N ALA A 62 22.26 9.12 -0.64
CA ALA A 62 21.44 9.89 -1.57
C ALA A 62 20.32 10.63 -0.85
N ASN A 63 19.61 9.98 0.09
CA ASN A 63 18.57 10.61 0.90
C ASN A 63 19.12 11.77 1.75
N GLY A 64 20.27 11.58 2.40
CA GLY A 64 20.96 12.66 3.12
C GLY A 64 21.32 13.84 2.22
N VAL A 65 21.85 13.55 1.02
CA VAL A 65 22.15 14.56 0.00
C VAL A 65 20.89 15.28 -0.47
N ILE A 66 19.78 14.58 -0.72
CA ILE A 66 18.50 15.19 -1.13
C ILE A 66 18.03 16.20 -0.09
N VAL A 67 18.05 15.85 1.20
CA VAL A 67 17.65 16.76 2.29
C VAL A 67 18.46 18.05 2.24
N VAL A 68 19.80 17.94 2.17
CA VAL A 68 20.69 19.10 2.10
C VAL A 68 20.42 19.93 0.85
N LEU A 69 20.30 19.30 -0.33
CA LEU A 69 20.06 19.98 -1.59
C LEU A 69 18.68 20.66 -1.65
N LEU A 70 17.65 20.07 -1.05
CA LEU A 70 16.31 20.66 -0.97
C LEU A 70 16.29 21.89 -0.06
N LEU A 71 16.95 21.84 1.10
CA LEU A 71 17.07 22.98 2.01
C LEU A 71 17.89 24.12 1.41
N LEU A 72 19.06 23.81 0.83
CA LEU A 72 19.89 24.78 0.10
C LEU A 72 19.14 25.35 -1.11
N GLY A 73 18.48 24.48 -1.87
CA GLY A 73 17.69 24.86 -3.02
C GLY A 73 16.57 25.83 -2.65
N TRP A 74 15.86 25.58 -1.56
CA TRP A 74 14.80 26.48 -1.10
C TRP A 74 15.34 27.88 -0.79
N ALA A 75 16.48 27.97 -0.11
CA ALA A 75 17.15 29.25 0.16
C ALA A 75 17.64 29.95 -1.12
N VAL A 76 18.30 29.21 -2.02
CA VAL A 76 18.86 29.74 -3.28
C VAL A 76 17.77 30.06 -4.32
N CYS A 77 16.59 29.42 -4.23
CA CYS A 77 15.45 29.67 -5.11
C CYS A 77 15.09 31.15 -5.20
N LEU A 78 15.16 31.82 -4.06
CA LEU A 78 14.80 33.22 -3.86
C LEU A 78 15.84 34.18 -4.45
N LEU A 79 17.04 33.69 -4.76
CA LEU A 79 18.18 34.46 -5.23
C LEU A 79 18.32 34.38 -6.76
N PRO A 80 18.99 35.33 -7.44
CA PRO A 80 19.07 35.37 -8.91
C PRO A 80 20.15 34.45 -9.53
N PHE A 81 20.84 33.62 -8.76
CA PHE A 81 22.02 32.85 -9.23
C PHE A 81 21.67 31.68 -10.16
N LYS A 82 21.86 31.87 -11.47
CA LYS A 82 21.49 30.86 -12.50
C LYS A 82 22.34 29.59 -12.44
N SER A 83 23.67 29.72 -12.36
CA SER A 83 24.58 28.57 -12.39
C SER A 83 24.41 27.68 -11.17
N VAL A 84 24.20 28.27 -9.99
CA VAL A 84 23.95 27.53 -8.74
C VAL A 84 22.63 26.76 -8.83
N LYS A 85 21.55 27.39 -9.34
CA LYS A 85 20.27 26.69 -9.54
C LYS A 85 20.38 25.52 -10.51
N LEU A 86 21.14 25.70 -11.60
CA LEU A 86 21.37 24.62 -12.56
C LEU A 86 22.14 23.45 -11.94
N ALA A 87 23.19 23.74 -11.17
CA ALA A 87 23.98 22.72 -10.47
C ALA A 87 23.13 21.96 -9.43
N LEU A 88 22.35 22.68 -8.61
CA LEU A 88 21.44 22.07 -7.63
C LEU A 88 20.39 21.18 -8.30
N MET A 89 19.81 21.61 -9.41
CA MET A 89 18.83 20.82 -10.16
C MET A 89 19.45 19.57 -10.78
N ALA A 90 20.69 19.65 -11.30
CA ALA A 90 21.41 18.48 -11.81
C ALA A 90 21.74 17.47 -10.70
N LEU A 91 22.18 17.95 -9.53
CA LEU A 91 22.46 17.09 -8.37
C LEU A 91 21.19 16.44 -7.84
N LEU A 92 20.09 17.18 -7.71
CA LEU A 92 18.79 16.62 -7.33
C LEU A 92 18.30 15.60 -8.36
N ALA A 93 18.47 15.87 -9.66
CA ALA A 93 18.12 14.92 -10.71
C ALA A 93 18.88 13.59 -10.57
N ILE A 94 20.17 13.62 -10.23
CA ILE A 94 20.95 12.41 -9.92
C ILE A 94 20.35 11.67 -8.74
N SER A 95 20.06 12.37 -7.64
CA SER A 95 19.51 11.72 -6.45
C SER A 95 18.11 11.14 -6.68
N PHE A 96 17.22 11.83 -7.39
CA PHE A 96 15.91 11.30 -7.78
C PHE A 96 15.98 10.21 -8.87
N GLY A 97 17.09 10.13 -9.62
CA GLY A 97 17.39 8.96 -10.46
C GLY A 97 17.71 7.71 -9.62
N ILE A 98 18.46 7.87 -8.52
CA ILE A 98 18.72 6.80 -7.54
C ILE A 98 17.42 6.38 -6.84
N GLU A 99 16.53 7.33 -6.54
CA GLU A 99 15.18 7.09 -6.02
C GLU A 99 14.40 6.13 -6.92
N TYR A 100 14.29 6.47 -8.21
CA TYR A 100 13.60 5.65 -9.19
C TYR A 100 14.17 4.23 -9.28
N GLY A 101 15.49 4.10 -9.31
CA GLY A 101 16.17 2.81 -9.29
C GLY A 101 15.81 2.00 -8.04
N THR A 102 15.80 2.64 -6.87
CA THR A 102 15.45 2.01 -5.60
C THR A 102 14.01 1.50 -5.59
N LEU A 103 13.04 2.31 -6.03
CA LEU A 103 11.65 1.90 -6.14
C LEU A 103 11.45 0.74 -7.14
N SER A 104 12.23 0.72 -8.21
CA SER A 104 12.09 -0.25 -9.31
C SER A 104 12.93 -1.51 -9.16
N ARG A 105 13.69 -1.65 -8.07
CA ARG A 105 14.65 -2.75 -7.83
C ARG A 105 14.09 -4.14 -8.08
N ASP A 106 12.92 -4.44 -7.53
CA ASP A 106 12.30 -5.77 -7.61
C ASP A 106 11.46 -5.97 -8.89
N PHE A 107 11.45 -4.94 -9.74
CA PHE A 107 10.70 -4.86 -10.99
C PHE A 107 11.64 -4.61 -12.18
N PRO A 108 12.56 -5.56 -12.49
CA PRO A 108 13.37 -5.43 -13.69
C PRO A 108 12.50 -5.34 -14.95
N LEU A 109 12.85 -4.39 -15.81
CA LEU A 109 12.14 -4.11 -17.06
C LEU A 109 12.20 -5.27 -18.06
N LEU A 110 13.28 -6.07 -18.01
CA LEU A 110 13.57 -7.19 -18.91
C LEU A 110 13.69 -8.49 -18.08
N LYS A 111 12.57 -9.05 -17.62
CA LYS A 111 12.55 -10.33 -16.85
C LYS A 111 12.67 -11.58 -17.73
N GLY A 112 12.38 -11.47 -19.03
CA GLY A 112 12.35 -12.58 -19.99
C GLY A 112 13.37 -12.44 -21.12
N ALA A 113 13.08 -13.05 -22.27
CA ALA A 113 13.78 -12.72 -23.51
C ALA A 113 13.62 -11.22 -23.80
N LEU A 114 14.65 -10.58 -24.37
CA LEU A 114 14.80 -9.12 -24.50
C LEU A 114 13.60 -8.37 -25.15
N LEU A 115 12.65 -9.09 -25.74
CA LEU A 115 11.49 -8.60 -26.49
C LEU A 115 10.18 -9.39 -26.20
N ASP A 116 10.02 -9.96 -25.01
CA ASP A 116 8.72 -10.53 -24.65
C ASP A 116 7.65 -9.45 -24.42
N THR A 117 6.37 -9.81 -24.57
CA THR A 117 5.24 -8.87 -24.47
C THR A 117 5.23 -8.09 -23.16
N LEU A 118 5.62 -8.72 -22.04
CA LEU A 118 5.67 -8.07 -20.74
C LEU A 118 6.74 -6.98 -20.74
N SER A 119 7.94 -7.28 -21.22
CA SER A 119 9.05 -6.33 -21.31
C SER A 119 8.72 -5.13 -22.21
N ILE A 120 8.13 -5.37 -23.40
CA ILE A 120 7.74 -4.31 -24.34
C ILE A 120 6.70 -3.37 -23.70
N VAL A 121 5.67 -3.91 -23.06
CA VAL A 121 4.62 -3.11 -22.41
C VAL A 121 5.20 -2.32 -21.23
N SER A 122 6.08 -2.93 -20.44
CA SER A 122 6.73 -2.28 -19.29
C SER A 122 7.57 -1.09 -19.73
N LEU A 123 8.42 -1.29 -20.74
CA LEU A 123 9.24 -0.22 -21.34
C LEU A 123 8.37 0.88 -21.95
N GLY A 124 7.31 0.51 -22.68
CA GLY A 124 6.37 1.47 -23.26
C GLY A 124 5.70 2.35 -22.21
N ILE A 125 5.34 1.80 -21.05
CA ILE A 125 4.76 2.56 -19.94
C ILE A 125 5.79 3.51 -19.32
N VAL A 126 7.05 3.09 -19.13
CA VAL A 126 8.11 3.98 -18.62
C VAL A 126 8.35 5.14 -19.59
N ILE A 127 8.43 4.86 -20.90
CA ILE A 127 8.60 5.90 -21.93
C ILE A 127 7.40 6.86 -21.95
N LEU A 128 6.17 6.33 -21.89
CA LEU A 128 4.96 7.16 -21.80
C LEU A 128 5.02 8.09 -20.58
N SER A 129 5.39 7.55 -19.42
CA SER A 129 5.51 8.30 -18.17
C SER A 129 6.54 9.42 -18.27
N ALA A 130 7.71 9.13 -18.84
CA ALA A 130 8.77 10.10 -19.07
C ALA A 130 8.34 11.20 -20.07
N CYS A 131 7.64 10.83 -21.16
CA CYS A 131 7.09 11.78 -22.12
C CYS A 131 6.05 12.71 -21.48
N LEU A 132 5.18 12.19 -20.61
CA LEU A 132 4.20 12.99 -19.87
C LEU A 132 4.88 13.95 -18.89
N LEU A 133 5.91 13.51 -18.15
CA LEU A 133 6.69 14.39 -17.26
C LEU A 133 7.43 15.48 -18.05
N LEU A 134 7.99 15.16 -19.20
CA LEU A 134 8.65 16.13 -20.07
C LEU A 134 7.67 17.20 -20.57
N LEU A 135 6.50 16.77 -21.06
CA LEU A 135 5.47 17.69 -21.53
C LEU A 135 4.95 18.57 -20.38
N LEU A 136 4.73 17.97 -19.21
CA LEU A 136 4.32 18.67 -18.00
C LEU A 136 5.37 19.71 -17.57
N PHE A 137 6.65 19.33 -17.52
CA PHE A 137 7.75 20.25 -17.23
C PHE A 137 7.71 21.47 -18.14
N TRP A 138 7.59 21.24 -19.46
CA TRP A 138 7.50 22.32 -20.43
C TRP A 138 6.28 23.23 -20.19
N LEU A 139 5.09 22.68 -20.03
CA LEU A 139 3.88 23.49 -19.79
C LEU A 139 3.94 24.24 -18.46
N MET A 140 4.49 23.64 -17.41
CA MET A 140 4.63 24.28 -16.10
C MET A 140 5.65 25.42 -16.10
N THR A 141 6.67 25.39 -16.97
CA THR A 141 7.53 26.58 -17.18
C THR A 141 6.75 27.74 -17.79
N LYS A 142 5.79 27.48 -18.69
CA LYS A 142 4.88 28.51 -19.24
C LYS A 142 3.91 29.05 -18.21
N VAL A 143 3.40 28.19 -17.33
CA VAL A 143 2.62 28.64 -16.17
C VAL A 143 3.47 29.56 -15.28
N ASN A 144 4.70 29.15 -14.94
CA ASN A 144 5.62 29.88 -14.08
C ASN A 144 6.00 31.28 -14.59
N GLU A 145 6.11 31.46 -15.90
CA GLU A 145 6.41 32.77 -16.53
C GLU A 145 5.37 33.85 -16.14
N THR A 146 4.11 33.44 -15.91
CA THR A 146 2.98 34.35 -15.66
C THR A 146 2.60 34.41 -14.17
N LEU A 147 3.03 33.46 -13.34
CA LEU A 147 2.66 33.45 -11.92
C LEU A 147 3.26 34.61 -11.13
N SER A 148 2.50 35.11 -10.14
CA SER A 148 3.02 36.06 -9.18
C SER A 148 4.10 35.42 -8.29
N PRO A 149 5.12 36.18 -7.84
CA PRO A 149 6.19 35.62 -7.01
C PRO A 149 5.69 34.95 -5.74
N ARG A 150 4.61 35.46 -5.13
CA ARG A 150 4.00 34.88 -3.91
C ARG A 150 3.46 33.48 -4.19
N VAL A 151 2.59 33.33 -5.18
CA VAL A 151 1.98 32.03 -5.54
C VAL A 151 3.05 31.01 -5.91
N ARG A 152 4.02 31.42 -6.74
CA ARG A 152 5.14 30.57 -7.13
C ARG A 152 5.96 30.11 -5.94
N ASN A 153 6.36 31.03 -5.05
CA ASN A 153 7.18 30.70 -3.89
C ASN A 153 6.42 29.83 -2.88
N SER A 154 5.12 30.03 -2.72
CA SER A 154 4.26 29.14 -1.93
C SER A 154 4.21 27.73 -2.51
N ALA A 155 4.05 27.59 -3.83
CA ALA A 155 4.06 26.28 -4.48
C ALA A 155 5.42 25.58 -4.37
N ILE A 156 6.53 26.32 -4.54
CA ILE A 156 7.88 25.79 -4.33
C ILE A 156 8.06 25.30 -2.89
N THR A 157 7.66 26.12 -1.91
CA THR A 157 7.76 25.75 -0.49
C THR A 157 6.93 24.51 -0.17
N LEU A 158 5.70 24.44 -0.68
CA LEU A 158 4.83 23.29 -0.48
C LEU A 158 5.41 22.02 -1.11
N SER A 159 5.86 22.08 -2.37
CA SER A 159 6.48 20.94 -3.05
C SER A 159 7.76 20.49 -2.33
N THR A 160 8.62 21.41 -1.90
CA THR A 160 9.83 21.08 -1.14
C THR A 160 9.49 20.45 0.21
N LEU A 161 8.45 20.92 0.90
CA LEU A 161 8.01 20.35 2.18
C LEU A 161 7.59 18.88 2.04
N PHE A 162 6.78 18.54 1.02
CA PHE A 162 6.36 17.16 0.81
C PHE A 162 7.51 16.24 0.38
N LEU A 163 8.43 16.72 -0.45
CA LEU A 163 9.65 15.97 -0.78
C LEU A 163 10.53 15.74 0.47
N LEU A 164 10.67 16.76 1.34
CA LEU A 164 11.42 16.62 2.59
C LEU A 164 10.74 15.65 3.55
N LEU A 165 9.40 15.70 3.69
CA LEU A 165 8.66 14.79 4.55
C LEU A 165 8.90 13.34 4.14
N ASP A 166 8.78 13.04 2.86
CA ASP A 166 8.99 11.68 2.32
C ASP A 166 10.40 11.16 2.62
N ILE A 167 11.42 11.91 2.20
CA ILE A 167 12.83 11.53 2.39
C ILE A 167 13.23 11.46 3.86
N CYS A 168 12.70 12.35 4.73
CA CYS A 168 12.92 12.29 6.16
C CYS A 168 12.27 11.06 6.81
N GLY A 169 11.10 10.62 6.32
CA GLY A 169 10.47 9.36 6.75
C GLY A 169 11.36 8.17 6.44
N GLU A 170 11.85 8.08 5.21
CA GLU A 170 12.75 7.00 4.78
C GLU A 170 14.09 7.02 5.52
N LEU A 171 14.70 8.19 5.67
CA LEU A 171 15.94 8.36 6.42
C LEU A 171 15.74 8.00 7.89
N GLY A 172 14.60 8.40 8.48
CA GLY A 172 14.25 8.09 9.86
C GLY A 172 14.20 6.58 10.12
N ILE A 173 13.49 5.81 9.27
CA ILE A 173 13.43 4.35 9.43
C ILE A 173 14.78 3.69 9.16
N ALA A 174 15.56 4.19 8.19
CA ALA A 174 16.89 3.67 7.91
C ALA A 174 17.86 3.89 9.08
N LEU A 175 17.87 5.08 9.67
CA LEU A 175 18.72 5.39 10.82
C LEU A 175 18.31 4.63 12.08
N MET A 176 17.02 4.33 12.28
CA MET A 176 16.58 3.43 13.35
C MET A 176 17.10 2.01 13.16
N ARG A 177 17.05 1.48 11.92
CA ARG A 177 17.59 0.15 11.59
C ARG A 177 19.10 0.05 11.83
N LEU A 178 19.82 1.16 11.65
CA LEU A 178 21.25 1.27 11.93
C LEU A 178 21.57 1.53 13.42
N GLY A 179 20.55 1.69 14.28
CA GLY A 179 20.74 2.01 15.69
C GLY A 179 21.21 3.44 15.97
N VAL A 180 21.22 4.33 14.96
CA VAL A 180 21.60 5.74 15.10
C VAL A 180 20.48 6.57 15.74
N LEU A 181 19.22 6.25 15.42
CA LEU A 181 18.04 6.86 16.05
C LEU A 181 17.35 5.86 17.00
N PRO A 182 16.84 6.33 18.16
CA PRO A 182 16.12 5.47 19.09
C PRO A 182 14.73 5.08 18.55
N THR A 183 14.31 3.84 18.80
CA THR A 183 12.99 3.29 18.42
C THR A 183 11.91 3.57 19.47
N SER A 184 11.75 4.85 19.84
CA SER A 184 10.67 5.25 20.76
C SER A 184 9.29 5.17 20.10
N THR A 185 8.24 4.85 20.86
CA THR A 185 6.87 4.64 20.36
C THR A 185 6.35 5.83 19.55
N TRP A 186 6.62 7.06 20.00
CA TRP A 186 6.16 8.28 19.32
C TRP A 186 6.89 8.48 17.99
N LEU A 187 8.22 8.32 17.96
CA LEU A 187 9.03 8.58 16.77
C LEU A 187 8.78 7.52 15.71
N LEU A 188 8.69 6.24 16.11
CA LEU A 188 8.30 5.15 15.22
C LEU A 188 6.91 5.38 14.63
N SER A 189 5.94 5.80 15.45
CA SER A 189 4.59 6.12 14.97
C SER A 189 4.60 7.29 13.98
N ALA A 190 5.38 8.35 14.25
CA ALA A 190 5.50 9.49 13.35
C ALA A 190 6.12 9.10 12.01
N VAL A 191 7.25 8.38 12.01
CA VAL A 191 7.92 7.88 10.80
C VAL A 191 6.99 6.95 10.01
N ALA A 192 6.33 6.00 10.68
CA ALA A 192 5.40 5.08 10.04
C ALA A 192 4.21 5.80 9.40
N LYS A 193 3.65 6.83 10.04
CA LYS A 193 2.58 7.66 9.47
C LYS A 193 3.06 8.43 8.25
N VAL A 194 4.23 9.06 8.32
CA VAL A 194 4.81 9.79 7.19
C VAL A 194 4.97 8.86 5.98
N LEU A 195 5.57 7.68 6.18
CA LEU A 195 5.74 6.68 5.12
C LEU A 195 4.40 6.14 4.60
N HIS A 196 3.40 5.95 5.48
CA HIS A 196 2.07 5.53 5.06
C HIS A 196 1.41 6.58 4.16
N TYR A 197 1.45 7.85 4.57
CA TYR A 197 0.82 8.95 3.84
C TYR A 197 1.64 9.44 2.63
N SER A 198 2.94 9.16 2.56
CA SER A 198 3.77 9.61 1.43
C SER A 198 3.36 8.97 0.11
N SER A 199 2.76 7.78 0.15
CA SER A 199 2.07 7.16 -1.00
C SER A 199 1.06 8.09 -1.67
N PHE A 200 0.43 9.01 -0.92
CA PHE A 200 -0.54 9.98 -1.43
C PHE A 200 0.08 11.30 -1.92
N PHE A 201 1.37 11.55 -1.72
CA PHE A 201 1.99 12.84 -2.08
C PHE A 201 1.97 13.10 -3.60
N THR A 202 1.95 12.05 -4.42
CA THR A 202 1.72 12.17 -5.87
C THR A 202 0.42 12.93 -6.18
N TYR A 203 -0.67 12.64 -5.46
CA TYR A 203 -1.93 13.36 -5.61
C TYR A 203 -1.83 14.82 -5.18
N VAL A 204 -1.04 15.11 -4.15
CA VAL A 204 -0.77 16.49 -3.71
C VAL A 204 -0.08 17.27 -4.83
N TYR A 205 0.94 16.71 -5.48
CA TYR A 205 1.60 17.36 -6.61
C TYR A 205 0.64 17.60 -7.78
N LEU A 206 -0.22 16.64 -8.11
CA LEU A 206 -1.26 16.81 -9.13
C LEU A 206 -2.25 17.92 -8.76
N ALA A 207 -2.66 18.01 -7.50
CA ALA A 207 -3.53 19.08 -7.01
C ALA A 207 -2.84 20.45 -7.11
N ILE A 208 -1.56 20.56 -6.76
CA ILE A 208 -0.78 21.80 -6.94
C ILE A 208 -0.76 22.20 -8.43
N ILE A 209 -0.52 21.25 -9.35
CA ILE A 209 -0.51 21.51 -10.79
C ILE A 209 -1.87 22.02 -11.28
N ILE A 210 -2.97 21.43 -10.83
CA ILE A 210 -4.34 21.88 -11.16
C ILE A 210 -4.56 23.31 -10.67
N VAL A 211 -4.24 23.59 -9.40
CA VAL A 211 -4.43 24.92 -8.79
C VAL A 211 -3.59 25.97 -9.52
N LEU A 212 -2.32 25.69 -9.80
CA LEU A 212 -1.45 26.61 -10.54
C LEU A 212 -1.96 26.85 -11.97
N SER A 213 -2.44 25.81 -12.65
CA SER A 213 -3.01 25.92 -13.99
C SER A 213 -4.31 26.74 -13.99
N ALA A 214 -5.16 26.59 -12.97
CA ALA A 214 -6.37 27.39 -12.81
C ALA A 214 -6.04 28.86 -12.52
N LEU A 215 -5.06 29.13 -11.64
CA LEU A 215 -4.58 30.49 -11.37
C LEU A 215 -3.96 31.15 -12.60
N PHE A 216 -3.26 30.37 -13.43
CA PHE A 216 -2.75 30.82 -14.73
C PHE A 216 -3.88 31.17 -15.70
N LEU A 217 -4.93 30.34 -15.80
CA LEU A 217 -6.08 30.64 -16.64
C LEU A 217 -6.83 31.90 -16.17
N ARG A 218 -6.87 32.17 -14.86
CA ARG A 218 -7.49 33.39 -14.31
C ARG A 218 -6.82 34.69 -14.76
N GLN A 219 -5.59 34.64 -15.27
CA GLN A 219 -4.90 35.81 -15.81
C GLN A 219 -5.35 36.19 -17.22
N GLN A 220 -6.41 35.55 -17.72
CA GLN A 220 -6.96 35.80 -19.04
C GLN A 220 -7.50 37.23 -19.17
N PRO A 221 -7.09 38.00 -20.20
CA PRO A 221 -7.59 39.37 -20.39
C PRO A 221 -9.10 39.36 -20.64
N GLN A 222 -9.80 40.42 -20.19
CA GLN A 222 -11.23 40.56 -20.40
C GLN A 222 -11.58 40.55 -21.90
N LYS A 223 -12.78 40.05 -22.22
CA LYS A 223 -13.25 40.01 -23.60
C LYS A 223 -13.83 41.37 -23.94
N GLU A 224 -13.11 42.13 -24.74
CA GLU A 224 -13.55 43.45 -25.20
C GLU A 224 -14.10 43.38 -26.62
N ARG A 225 -15.06 44.26 -26.95
CA ARG A 225 -15.66 44.27 -28.28
C ARG A 225 -14.67 44.84 -29.29
N LYS A 226 -14.73 44.36 -30.53
CA LYS A 226 -13.78 44.75 -31.58
C LYS A 226 -13.91 46.23 -31.91
N GLU A 227 -15.12 46.78 -31.79
CA GLU A 227 -15.41 48.20 -31.99
C GLU A 227 -14.66 49.09 -30.98
N ASP A 228 -14.51 48.64 -29.73
CA ASP A 228 -13.98 49.45 -28.62
C ASP A 228 -12.45 49.55 -28.62
N VAL A 229 -11.75 48.46 -28.97
CA VAL A 229 -10.27 48.37 -28.89
C VAL A 229 -9.56 48.35 -30.25
N GLY A 230 -10.32 48.25 -31.33
CA GLY A 230 -9.79 48.08 -32.67
C GLY A 230 -9.28 46.67 -32.98
N VAL A 231 -8.94 46.46 -34.26
CA VAL A 231 -8.68 45.13 -34.83
C VAL A 231 -7.42 44.47 -34.24
N ILE A 232 -6.34 45.23 -34.08
CA ILE A 232 -5.04 44.69 -33.64
C ILE A 232 -5.10 44.24 -32.19
N ALA A 233 -5.63 45.07 -31.28
CA ALA A 233 -5.79 44.73 -29.88
C ALA A 233 -6.74 43.55 -29.69
N SER A 234 -7.88 43.52 -30.41
CA SER A 234 -8.81 42.39 -30.40
C SER A 234 -8.14 41.06 -30.83
N ARG A 235 -7.28 41.09 -31.86
CA ARG A 235 -6.47 39.92 -32.27
C ARG A 235 -5.49 39.48 -31.18
N ARG A 236 -4.80 40.43 -30.53
CA ARG A 236 -3.85 40.13 -29.44
C ARG A 236 -4.54 39.54 -28.21
N ILE A 237 -5.70 40.08 -27.80
CA ILE A 237 -6.53 39.53 -26.73
C ILE A 237 -6.92 38.11 -27.09
N ARG A 238 -7.49 37.88 -28.28
CA ARG A 238 -7.91 36.54 -28.72
C ARG A 238 -6.75 35.54 -28.71
N ALA A 239 -5.58 35.91 -29.23
CA ALA A 239 -4.39 35.04 -29.25
C ALA A 239 -3.91 34.70 -27.83
N THR A 240 -3.85 35.69 -26.94
CA THR A 240 -3.46 35.48 -25.53
C THR A 240 -4.45 34.56 -24.83
N ARG A 241 -5.75 34.81 -25.00
CA ARG A 241 -6.84 33.96 -24.47
C ARG A 241 -6.71 32.51 -24.94
N ALA A 242 -6.50 32.29 -26.24
CA ALA A 242 -6.36 30.96 -26.82
C ALA A 242 -5.09 30.24 -26.32
N HIS A 243 -3.98 30.97 -26.16
CA HIS A 243 -2.74 30.42 -25.60
C HIS A 243 -2.94 29.94 -24.16
N LEU A 244 -3.51 30.78 -23.29
CA LEU A 244 -3.77 30.42 -21.89
C LEU A 244 -4.71 29.21 -21.77
N GLN A 245 -5.79 29.21 -22.57
CA GLN A 245 -6.73 28.08 -22.62
C GLN A 245 -6.06 26.80 -23.11
N LYS A 246 -5.21 26.87 -24.16
CA LYS A 246 -4.50 25.69 -24.67
C LYS A 246 -3.57 25.09 -23.63
N VAL A 247 -2.75 25.91 -22.97
CA VAL A 247 -1.83 25.44 -21.91
C VAL A 247 -2.61 24.85 -20.75
N PHE A 248 -3.69 25.50 -20.30
CA PHE A 248 -4.58 24.98 -19.26
C PHE A 248 -5.17 23.61 -19.66
N THR A 249 -5.80 23.52 -20.82
CA THR A 249 -6.43 22.27 -21.29
C THR A 249 -5.41 21.15 -21.44
N CYS A 250 -4.21 21.43 -21.97
CA CYS A 250 -3.14 20.43 -22.06
C CYS A 250 -2.68 19.95 -20.67
N ASN A 251 -2.48 20.86 -19.71
CA ASN A 251 -2.13 20.48 -18.33
C ASN A 251 -3.20 19.60 -17.69
N ILE A 252 -4.48 19.99 -17.81
CA ILE A 252 -5.59 19.21 -17.25
C ILE A 252 -5.70 17.83 -17.90
N LEU A 253 -5.51 17.73 -19.22
CA LEU A 253 -5.50 16.45 -19.92
C LEU A 253 -4.37 15.54 -19.43
N ILE A 254 -3.15 16.08 -19.26
CA ILE A 254 -2.01 15.31 -18.73
C ILE A 254 -2.30 14.84 -17.31
N VAL A 255 -2.82 15.71 -16.45
CA VAL A 255 -3.19 15.35 -15.08
C VAL A 255 -4.27 14.28 -15.06
N LEU A 256 -5.26 14.34 -15.96
CA LEU A 256 -6.32 13.33 -16.08
C LEU A 256 -5.75 11.97 -16.51
N VAL A 257 -4.86 11.95 -17.49
CA VAL A 257 -4.16 10.72 -17.93
C VAL A 257 -3.34 10.15 -16.77
N MET A 258 -2.51 10.97 -16.11
CA MET A 258 -1.72 10.54 -14.94
C MET A 258 -2.61 10.00 -13.83
N SER A 259 -3.68 10.72 -13.47
CA SER A 259 -4.62 10.32 -12.41
C SER A 259 -5.31 9.01 -12.75
N THR A 260 -5.60 8.75 -14.03
CA THR A 260 -6.23 7.49 -14.47
C THR A 260 -5.31 6.30 -14.22
N PHE A 261 -4.03 6.39 -14.58
CA PHE A 261 -3.06 5.34 -14.30
C PHE A 261 -2.84 5.14 -12.79
N ILE A 262 -2.75 6.24 -12.03
CA ILE A 262 -2.52 6.18 -10.59
C ILE A 262 -3.73 5.56 -9.87
N LEU A 263 -4.94 6.06 -10.14
CA LEU A 263 -6.17 5.51 -9.55
C LEU A 263 -6.43 4.06 -10.01
N TYR A 264 -6.12 3.71 -11.25
CA TYR A 264 -6.22 2.32 -11.70
C TYR A 264 -5.26 1.42 -10.91
N TYR A 265 -4.04 1.87 -10.64
CA TYR A 265 -3.13 1.11 -9.80
C TYR A 265 -3.67 0.98 -8.37
N ASP A 266 -3.94 2.10 -7.70
CA ASP A 266 -4.33 2.11 -6.28
C ASP A 266 -5.68 1.44 -6.01
N LEU A 267 -6.64 1.59 -6.93
CA LEU A 267 -8.00 1.06 -6.74
C LEU A 267 -8.22 -0.30 -7.38
N VAL A 268 -7.37 -0.77 -8.30
CA VAL A 268 -7.61 -2.02 -9.05
C VAL A 268 -6.38 -2.90 -9.09
N ALA A 269 -5.27 -2.42 -9.66
CA ALA A 269 -4.12 -3.29 -9.97
C ALA A 269 -3.31 -3.71 -8.72
N SER A 270 -3.32 -2.91 -7.66
CA SER A 270 -2.62 -3.19 -6.39
C SER A 270 -3.46 -4.05 -5.43
N ARG A 271 -4.71 -4.38 -5.78
CA ARG A 271 -5.56 -5.18 -4.90
C ARG A 271 -4.92 -6.53 -4.61
N PRO A 272 -4.84 -6.95 -3.34
CA PRO A 272 -4.37 -8.29 -3.02
C PRO A 272 -5.29 -9.33 -3.65
N PRO A 273 -4.77 -10.53 -3.98
CA PRO A 273 -5.60 -11.63 -4.44
C PRO A 273 -6.64 -11.99 -3.35
N THR A 274 -7.86 -12.29 -3.77
CA THR A 274 -8.94 -12.69 -2.87
C THR A 274 -8.86 -14.17 -2.53
N ILE A 275 -9.16 -14.53 -1.29
CA ILE A 275 -9.36 -15.92 -0.89
C ILE A 275 -10.63 -16.50 -1.57
N SER A 276 -10.62 -17.80 -1.87
CA SER A 276 -11.84 -18.53 -2.24
C SER A 276 -12.84 -18.60 -1.08
N THR A 277 -14.13 -18.55 -1.39
CA THR A 277 -15.20 -18.63 -0.40
C THR A 277 -15.10 -19.95 0.38
N PRO A 278 -15.05 -19.93 1.72
CA PRO A 278 -14.99 -21.16 2.51
C PRO A 278 -16.31 -21.93 2.46
N THR A 279 -16.23 -23.25 2.34
CA THR A 279 -17.38 -24.14 2.57
C THR A 279 -17.66 -24.22 4.06
N ILE A 280 -18.89 -23.88 4.48
CA ILE A 280 -19.28 -23.97 5.88
C ILE A 280 -19.52 -25.45 6.24
N LEU A 281 -18.85 -25.94 7.28
CA LEU A 281 -19.03 -27.29 7.80
C LEU A 281 -19.69 -27.24 9.17
N GLU A 282 -20.58 -28.20 9.42
CA GLU A 282 -21.15 -28.48 10.75
C GLU A 282 -20.55 -29.79 11.27
N PRO A 283 -20.17 -29.85 12.56
CA PRO A 283 -19.61 -31.05 13.14
C PRO A 283 -20.69 -32.12 13.33
N VAL A 284 -20.37 -33.37 13.02
CA VAL A 284 -21.22 -34.54 13.32
C VAL A 284 -20.56 -35.29 14.45
N ASN A 285 -21.27 -35.46 15.58
CA ASN A 285 -20.71 -36.07 16.80
C ASN A 285 -19.42 -35.39 17.30
N GLY A 286 -19.30 -34.07 17.13
CA GLY A 286 -18.13 -33.31 17.55
C GLY A 286 -16.93 -33.40 16.61
N GLU A 287 -17.10 -33.93 15.40
CA GLU A 287 -16.03 -34.11 14.42
C GLU A 287 -16.40 -33.57 13.04
N PHE A 288 -15.39 -33.10 12.31
CA PHE A 288 -15.45 -32.82 10.88
C PHE A 288 -14.72 -33.96 10.15
N LYS A 289 -15.40 -34.58 9.18
CA LYS A 289 -14.84 -35.65 8.34
C LYS A 289 -14.75 -35.17 6.90
N ILE A 290 -13.55 -35.20 6.35
CA ILE A 290 -13.26 -34.71 5.00
C ILE A 290 -12.61 -35.85 4.22
N PRO A 291 -13.20 -36.29 3.08
CA PRO A 291 -12.61 -37.37 2.30
C PRO A 291 -11.33 -36.92 1.60
N MET A 292 -10.31 -37.78 1.60
CA MET A 292 -9.03 -37.53 0.92
C MET A 292 -9.20 -37.31 -0.58
N GLU A 293 -10.22 -37.92 -1.19
CA GLU A 293 -10.55 -37.76 -2.62
C GLU A 293 -10.68 -36.29 -3.03
N LEU A 294 -11.23 -35.45 -2.15
CA LEU A 294 -11.40 -34.02 -2.41
C LEU A 294 -10.05 -33.32 -2.67
N LEU A 295 -8.98 -33.79 -2.01
CA LEU A 295 -7.66 -33.14 -2.05
C LEU A 295 -6.76 -33.67 -3.17
N ARG A 296 -7.20 -34.69 -3.92
CA ARG A 296 -6.41 -35.29 -5.02
C ARG A 296 -6.34 -34.44 -6.28
N ASP A 297 -7.19 -33.40 -6.37
CA ASP A 297 -7.04 -32.33 -7.37
C ASP A 297 -5.80 -31.46 -7.13
N ASN A 298 -5.12 -31.66 -5.98
CA ASN A 298 -3.96 -30.90 -5.53
C ASN A 298 -4.22 -29.40 -5.40
N ASP A 299 -5.47 -28.98 -5.17
CA ASP A 299 -5.80 -27.59 -4.90
C ASP A 299 -5.99 -27.32 -3.39
N LEU A 300 -6.16 -26.05 -3.04
CA LEU A 300 -6.48 -25.60 -1.70
C LEU A 300 -8.00 -25.62 -1.50
N HIS A 301 -8.47 -26.46 -0.57
CA HIS A 301 -9.87 -26.56 -0.18
C HIS A 301 -10.10 -25.83 1.13
N ARG A 302 -10.85 -24.72 1.07
CA ARG A 302 -11.10 -23.87 2.24
C ARG A 302 -12.45 -24.20 2.87
N PHE A 303 -12.44 -24.30 4.19
CA PHE A 303 -13.61 -24.53 5.02
C PHE A 303 -13.71 -23.45 6.10
N ALA A 304 -14.90 -23.36 6.70
CA ALA A 304 -15.07 -22.60 7.93
C ALA A 304 -16.10 -23.26 8.84
N TYR A 305 -15.91 -23.06 10.14
CA TYR A 305 -16.92 -23.34 11.15
C TYR A 305 -17.40 -22.01 11.75
N ILE A 306 -18.72 -21.88 11.91
CA ILE A 306 -19.33 -20.71 12.55
C ILE A 306 -19.83 -21.14 13.93
N THR A 307 -19.11 -20.69 14.96
CA THR A 307 -19.48 -20.93 16.37
C THR A 307 -20.90 -20.47 16.67
N ASP A 308 -21.47 -20.91 17.78
CA ASP A 308 -22.79 -20.43 18.23
C ASP A 308 -22.85 -18.90 18.39
N GLU A 309 -21.73 -18.27 18.70
CA GLU A 309 -21.62 -16.82 18.86
C GLU A 309 -21.47 -16.06 17.55
N GLY A 310 -21.27 -16.77 16.43
CA GLY A 310 -21.03 -16.20 15.12
C GLY A 310 -19.55 -16.02 14.75
N ASN A 311 -18.58 -16.33 15.62
CA ASN A 311 -17.16 -16.31 15.23
C ASN A 311 -16.93 -17.29 14.08
N LYS A 312 -16.35 -16.83 12.97
CA LYS A 312 -16.07 -17.65 11.79
C LYS A 312 -14.59 -18.04 11.77
N ILE A 313 -14.35 -19.32 11.98
CA ILE A 313 -13.01 -19.89 12.06
C ILE A 313 -12.71 -20.55 10.73
N ARG A 314 -11.71 -20.04 10.00
CA ARG A 314 -11.36 -20.59 8.68
C ARG A 314 -10.19 -21.55 8.78
N PHE A 315 -10.26 -22.62 8.04
CA PHE A 315 -9.15 -23.57 7.88
C PHE A 315 -9.15 -24.06 6.44
N PHE A 316 -8.01 -24.54 5.97
CA PHE A 316 -7.95 -25.16 4.66
C PHE A 316 -7.17 -26.46 4.72
N LEU A 317 -7.48 -27.31 3.76
CA LEU A 317 -6.78 -28.55 3.51
C LEU A 317 -6.18 -28.52 2.11
N LEU A 318 -5.03 -29.15 1.95
CA LEU A 318 -4.42 -29.44 0.66
C LEU A 318 -3.63 -30.74 0.73
N ASN A 319 -3.35 -31.34 -0.42
CA ASN A 319 -2.41 -32.43 -0.52
C ASN A 319 -0.98 -31.89 -0.74
N ARG A 320 -0.01 -32.33 0.08
CA ARG A 320 1.36 -31.80 0.02
C ARG A 320 2.17 -32.28 -1.18
N TYR A 321 1.80 -33.43 -1.76
CA TYR A 321 2.53 -34.06 -2.84
C TYR A 321 1.57 -34.57 -3.91
N LYS A 322 1.85 -34.29 -5.19
CA LYS A 322 0.99 -34.72 -6.31
C LYS A 322 0.88 -36.24 -6.48
N GLU A 323 1.94 -36.96 -6.09
CA GLU A 323 2.09 -38.40 -6.38
C GLU A 323 1.66 -39.31 -5.23
N LYS A 324 1.27 -38.76 -4.07
CA LYS A 324 0.84 -39.56 -2.92
C LYS A 324 -0.13 -38.81 -2.03
N ASP A 325 -0.97 -39.57 -1.33
CA ASP A 325 -1.88 -39.01 -0.33
C ASP A 325 -1.10 -38.58 0.91
N ALA A 326 -0.97 -37.27 1.09
CA ALA A 326 -0.28 -36.64 2.21
C ALA A 326 -1.00 -35.33 2.59
N PRO A 327 -2.26 -35.43 3.03
CA PRO A 327 -3.07 -34.27 3.35
C PRO A 327 -2.45 -33.49 4.52
N VAL A 328 -2.72 -32.19 4.53
CA VAL A 328 -2.44 -31.31 5.67
C VAL A 328 -3.64 -30.42 5.94
N ALA A 329 -4.02 -30.29 7.20
CA ALA A 329 -5.05 -29.38 7.68
C ALA A 329 -4.42 -28.30 8.57
N VAL A 330 -4.74 -27.04 8.28
CA VAL A 330 -4.16 -25.86 8.96
C VAL A 330 -5.20 -24.74 9.03
N PHE A 331 -5.06 -23.83 10.00
CA PHE A 331 -5.85 -22.60 10.02
C PHE A 331 -5.45 -21.70 8.85
N ASP A 332 -6.43 -20.99 8.28
CA ASP A 332 -6.21 -20.00 7.21
C ASP A 332 -5.73 -18.65 7.79
N ALA A 333 -4.69 -18.72 8.63
CA ALA A 333 -4.07 -17.61 9.34
C ALA A 333 -2.60 -17.92 9.64
N CYS A 334 -1.81 -16.88 9.91
CA CYS A 334 -0.40 -17.00 10.27
C CYS A 334 -0.05 -16.19 11.52
N MET A 335 0.97 -16.63 12.26
CA MET A 335 1.36 -16.01 13.54
C MET A 335 1.86 -14.57 13.40
N ILE A 336 2.33 -14.18 12.21
CA ILE A 336 2.93 -12.85 11.95
C ILE A 336 1.89 -11.87 11.38
N CYS A 337 1.06 -12.33 10.45
CA CYS A 337 0.19 -11.49 9.62
C CYS A 337 -1.30 -11.62 9.95
N GLY A 338 -1.69 -12.56 10.81
CA GLY A 338 -3.09 -12.78 11.19
C GLY A 338 -3.92 -13.51 10.14
N ASP A 339 -5.22 -13.20 10.10
CA ASP A 339 -6.27 -13.87 9.31
C ASP A 339 -6.44 -13.30 7.90
N MET A 340 -5.40 -12.74 7.28
CA MET A 340 -5.49 -12.32 5.88
C MET A 340 -5.65 -13.50 4.91
N GLY A 341 -5.20 -14.70 5.33
CA GLY A 341 -5.35 -15.95 4.59
C GLY A 341 -4.32 -16.19 3.49
N TYR A 342 -4.53 -17.29 2.76
CA TYR A 342 -3.61 -17.80 1.75
C TYR A 342 -4.28 -18.03 0.39
N VAL A 343 -3.51 -17.97 -0.69
CA VAL A 343 -3.94 -18.41 -2.01
C VAL A 343 -2.95 -19.40 -2.60
N LYS A 344 -3.45 -20.41 -3.30
CA LYS A 344 -2.61 -21.31 -4.08
C LYS A 344 -2.63 -20.88 -5.54
N LYS A 345 -1.45 -20.70 -6.14
CA LYS A 345 -1.28 -20.37 -7.57
C LYS A 345 -0.30 -21.36 -8.18
N GLY A 346 -0.81 -22.33 -8.95
CA GLY A 346 0.01 -23.44 -9.44
C GLY A 346 0.56 -24.26 -8.25
N ASP A 347 1.88 -24.34 -8.15
CA ASP A 347 2.59 -25.08 -7.10
C ASP A 347 3.06 -24.20 -5.93
N GLU A 348 2.64 -22.93 -5.90
CA GLU A 348 2.98 -21.98 -4.86
C GLU A 348 1.78 -21.72 -3.95
N LEU A 349 1.98 -21.84 -2.64
CA LEU A 349 1.08 -21.31 -1.63
C LEU A 349 1.59 -19.92 -1.22
N ILE A 350 0.75 -18.90 -1.21
CA ILE A 350 1.16 -17.51 -1.02
C ILE A 350 0.35 -16.90 0.13
N CYS A 351 1.03 -16.33 1.12
CA CYS A 351 0.37 -15.52 2.15
C CYS A 351 -0.05 -14.19 1.54
N ILE A 352 -1.34 -13.83 1.67
CA ILE A 352 -1.87 -12.60 1.06
C ILE A 352 -1.22 -11.33 1.63
N SER A 353 -0.89 -11.34 2.92
CA SER A 353 -0.37 -10.16 3.61
C SER A 353 1.10 -9.88 3.34
N CYS A 354 1.96 -10.90 3.50
CA CYS A 354 3.42 -10.76 3.37
C CYS A 354 3.92 -11.09 1.95
N ASN A 355 3.07 -11.61 1.06
CA ASN A 355 3.40 -12.11 -0.28
C ASN A 355 4.56 -13.13 -0.30
N VAL A 356 4.84 -13.76 0.84
CA VAL A 356 5.84 -14.84 0.95
C VAL A 356 5.27 -16.10 0.31
N ARG A 357 6.09 -16.71 -0.55
CA ARG A 357 5.82 -18.01 -1.17
C ARG A 357 6.21 -19.11 -0.20
N ILE A 358 5.23 -19.89 0.21
CA ILE A 358 5.34 -21.00 1.13
C ILE A 358 5.62 -22.25 0.33
N PHE A 359 6.69 -22.95 0.71
CA PHE A 359 7.00 -24.26 0.17
C PHE A 359 5.95 -25.26 0.68
N ILE A 360 5.09 -25.75 -0.21
CA ILE A 360 3.93 -26.59 0.14
C ILE A 360 4.28 -27.77 1.08
N PRO A 361 5.39 -28.53 0.87
CA PRO A 361 5.76 -29.60 1.80
C PRO A 361 6.08 -29.16 3.23
N SER A 362 6.35 -27.88 3.46
CA SER A 362 6.54 -27.31 4.81
C SER A 362 5.24 -26.93 5.51
N VAL A 363 4.11 -26.89 4.80
CA VAL A 363 2.79 -26.63 5.40
C VAL A 363 2.50 -27.73 6.43
N GLY A 364 2.07 -27.31 7.62
CA GLY A 364 1.94 -28.17 8.80
C GLY A 364 3.11 -28.04 9.79
N LYS A 365 4.18 -27.32 9.45
CA LYS A 365 5.24 -26.92 10.37
C LYS A 365 4.98 -25.52 10.92
N GLU A 366 5.27 -25.32 12.20
CA GLU A 366 5.17 -24.02 12.86
C GLU A 366 6.26 -23.03 12.41
N GLY A 367 5.99 -21.74 12.59
CA GLY A 367 6.96 -20.65 12.42
C GLY A 367 6.82 -19.84 11.13
N GLY A 368 7.25 -18.57 11.18
CA GLY A 368 7.25 -17.67 10.01
C GLY A 368 5.85 -17.33 9.47
N CYS A 369 5.75 -17.10 8.15
CA CYS A 369 4.48 -16.95 7.44
C CYS A 369 3.83 -18.31 7.10
N ASN A 370 4.24 -19.45 7.69
CA ASN A 370 3.53 -20.72 7.47
C ASN A 370 2.13 -20.69 8.12
N PRO A 371 1.13 -21.35 7.49
CA PRO A 371 -0.20 -21.49 8.08
C PRO A 371 -0.12 -22.19 9.44
N ILE A 372 -0.94 -21.76 10.40
CA ILE A 372 -0.90 -22.29 11.77
C ILE A 372 -1.41 -23.73 11.77
N PRO A 373 -0.59 -24.73 12.16
CA PRO A 373 -1.01 -26.11 12.18
C PRO A 373 -1.94 -26.41 13.36
N PHE A 374 -2.73 -27.47 13.22
CA PHE A 374 -3.52 -28.02 14.31
C PHE A 374 -3.62 -29.56 14.20
N PRO A 375 -3.91 -30.29 15.30
CA PRO A 375 -4.01 -31.75 15.27
C PRO A 375 -5.20 -32.25 14.44
N TYR A 376 -4.96 -33.25 13.59
CA TYR A 376 -5.98 -34.00 12.84
C TYR A 376 -5.54 -35.46 12.70
N GLU A 377 -6.47 -36.36 12.40
CA GLU A 377 -6.20 -37.77 12.12
C GLU A 377 -6.45 -38.06 10.63
N PHE A 378 -5.63 -38.93 10.03
CA PHE A 378 -5.79 -39.39 8.65
C PHE A 378 -5.62 -40.90 8.60
N ASP A 379 -6.68 -41.62 8.23
CA ASP A 379 -6.72 -43.08 8.20
C ASP A 379 -6.39 -43.69 6.81
N GLY A 380 -5.99 -42.84 5.86
CA GLY A 380 -5.76 -43.21 4.46
C GLY A 380 -6.96 -42.93 3.54
N LYS A 381 -8.16 -42.71 4.09
CA LYS A 381 -9.38 -42.42 3.33
C LYS A 381 -9.99 -41.07 3.72
N GLU A 382 -10.04 -40.77 5.01
CA GLU A 382 -10.68 -39.57 5.55
C GLU A 382 -9.76 -38.84 6.53
N ILE A 383 -9.84 -37.53 6.49
CA ILE A 383 -9.26 -36.62 7.45
C ILE A 383 -10.32 -36.31 8.50
N THR A 384 -10.04 -36.64 9.76
CA THR A 384 -10.93 -36.37 10.90
C THR A 384 -10.34 -35.25 11.75
N ILE A 385 -11.14 -34.21 12.00
CA ILE A 385 -10.76 -33.03 12.78
C ILE A 385 -11.77 -32.85 13.91
N LYS A 386 -11.29 -32.78 15.16
CA LYS A 386 -12.16 -32.57 16.32
C LYS A 386 -12.66 -31.12 16.38
N LEU A 387 -13.92 -30.93 16.77
CA LEU A 387 -14.51 -29.60 16.98
C LEU A 387 -13.69 -28.76 17.96
N GLU A 388 -13.26 -29.37 19.06
CA GLU A 388 -12.43 -28.71 20.08
C GLU A 388 -11.14 -28.12 19.48
N THR A 389 -10.51 -28.83 18.54
CA THR A 389 -9.34 -28.33 17.83
C THR A 389 -9.65 -27.06 17.05
N ILE A 390 -10.76 -27.04 16.30
CA ILE A 390 -11.15 -25.86 15.51
C ILE A 390 -11.52 -24.69 16.43
N LEU A 391 -12.21 -24.93 17.55
CA LEU A 391 -12.57 -23.89 18.52
C LEU A 391 -11.35 -23.17 19.11
N LYS A 392 -10.18 -23.82 19.24
CA LYS A 392 -8.93 -23.16 19.66
C LYS A 392 -8.46 -22.10 18.67
N GLY A 393 -8.90 -22.18 17.41
CA GLY A 393 -8.58 -21.21 16.36
C GLY A 393 -9.31 -19.88 16.46
N VAL A 394 -10.33 -19.72 17.33
CA VAL A 394 -11.12 -18.48 17.46
C VAL A 394 -10.24 -17.23 17.57
N ASN A 395 -9.11 -17.33 18.26
CA ASN A 395 -8.24 -16.17 18.52
C ASN A 395 -7.41 -15.73 17.32
N TYR A 396 -7.35 -16.54 16.27
CA TYR A 396 -6.66 -16.18 15.04
C TYR A 396 -7.55 -15.39 14.09
N PHE A 397 -8.87 -15.39 14.28
CA PHE A 397 -9.84 -14.80 13.35
C PHE A 397 -10.64 -13.67 13.98
N SER A 398 -10.84 -12.61 13.19
CA SER A 398 -11.57 -11.40 13.60
C SER A 398 -13.01 -11.35 13.08
N GLU A 399 -13.36 -12.18 12.09
CA GLU A 399 -14.66 -12.16 11.41
C GLU A 399 -15.77 -12.79 12.29
N ILE A 400 -16.84 -12.02 12.54
CA ILE A 400 -18.07 -12.47 13.21
C ILE A 400 -19.24 -12.33 12.23
N VAL A 401 -19.99 -13.42 12.02
CA VAL A 401 -21.13 -13.50 11.10
C VAL A 401 -22.44 -13.32 11.87
N GLU A 402 -23.45 -12.70 11.25
CA GLU A 402 -24.79 -12.63 11.81
C GLU A 402 -25.36 -14.03 12.05
N LYS A 403 -25.71 -14.32 13.31
CA LYS A 403 -26.31 -15.58 13.74
C LYS A 403 -27.43 -15.31 14.72
N SER A 404 -28.49 -16.13 14.62
CA SER A 404 -29.56 -16.14 15.62
C SER A 404 -29.03 -16.81 16.89
N VAL A 405 -28.98 -16.06 17.97
CA VAL A 405 -28.51 -16.48 19.29
C VAL A 405 -29.62 -16.30 20.32
N SER A 406 -29.55 -17.03 21.41
CA SER A 406 -30.53 -16.91 22.51
C SER A 406 -29.93 -16.18 23.70
N ASP A 407 -30.71 -15.29 24.31
CA ASP A 407 -30.39 -14.71 25.62
C ASP A 407 -30.35 -15.84 26.66
N PRO A 408 -29.24 -16.04 27.39
CA PRO A 408 -29.10 -17.17 28.32
C PRO A 408 -30.00 -17.05 29.56
N VAL A 409 -30.55 -15.86 29.84
CA VAL A 409 -31.43 -15.61 30.99
C VAL A 409 -32.90 -15.69 30.59
N SER A 410 -33.31 -15.02 29.49
CA SER A 410 -34.71 -15.00 29.07
C SER A 410 -35.09 -16.06 28.02
N GLY A 411 -34.11 -16.62 27.32
CA GLY A 411 -34.32 -17.53 26.19
C GLY A 411 -34.80 -16.83 24.92
N ALA A 412 -34.95 -15.51 24.92
CA ALA A 412 -35.36 -14.74 23.76
C ALA A 412 -34.34 -14.87 22.62
N LYS A 413 -34.81 -15.01 21.38
CA LYS A 413 -33.94 -15.07 20.20
C LYS A 413 -33.61 -13.67 19.72
N LEU A 414 -32.33 -13.39 19.53
CA LEU A 414 -31.80 -12.14 18.99
C LEU A 414 -30.74 -12.42 17.93
N ILE A 415 -30.37 -11.39 17.17
CA ILE A 415 -29.25 -11.46 16.24
C ILE A 415 -28.02 -10.94 16.98
N ASN A 416 -26.96 -11.75 17.06
CA ASN A 416 -25.73 -11.46 17.79
C ASN A 416 -25.15 -10.05 17.50
N LEU A 417 -25.03 -9.64 16.24
CA LEU A 417 -24.50 -8.33 15.85
C LEU A 417 -25.45 -7.15 16.14
N LYS A 418 -26.70 -7.43 16.51
CA LYS A 418 -27.74 -6.43 16.84
C LYS A 418 -28.10 -6.43 18.33
N ALA A 419 -27.40 -7.23 19.14
CA ALA A 419 -27.65 -7.33 20.57
C ALA A 419 -27.33 -6.01 21.28
N PRO A 420 -28.24 -5.47 22.11
CA PRO A 420 -27.98 -4.25 22.88
C PRO A 420 -26.81 -4.35 23.86
N LYS A 421 -26.57 -5.55 24.41
CA LYS A 421 -25.53 -5.81 25.42
C LYS A 421 -24.84 -7.14 25.15
N THR A 422 -23.55 -7.20 25.49
CA THR A 422 -22.73 -8.42 25.41
C THR A 422 -21.89 -8.59 26.67
N TYR A 423 -21.62 -9.84 27.03
CA TYR A 423 -20.76 -10.21 28.17
C TYR A 423 -19.89 -11.39 27.81
N VAL A 424 -18.61 -11.36 28.16
CA VAL A 424 -17.67 -12.47 27.91
C VAL A 424 -17.49 -13.26 29.20
N PHE A 425 -17.82 -14.55 29.16
CA PHE A 425 -17.64 -15.48 30.29
C PHE A 425 -17.06 -16.81 29.78
N GLY A 426 -16.00 -17.32 30.41
CA GLY A 426 -15.26 -18.49 29.90
C GLY A 426 -14.75 -18.31 28.47
N GLY A 427 -14.47 -17.06 28.08
CA GLY A 427 -14.10 -16.64 26.71
C GLY A 427 -15.17 -16.89 25.62
N LYS A 428 -16.38 -17.31 26.00
CA LYS A 428 -17.59 -17.29 25.17
C LYS A 428 -18.26 -15.91 25.28
N THR A 429 -18.65 -15.30 24.17
CA THR A 429 -19.45 -14.06 24.13
C THR A 429 -20.94 -14.40 24.21
N TYR A 430 -21.62 -13.88 25.24
CA TYR A 430 -23.06 -13.97 25.42
C TYR A 430 -23.73 -12.65 25.03
N TYR A 431 -24.95 -12.76 24.51
CA TYR A 431 -25.70 -11.65 23.94
C TYR A 431 -27.03 -11.52 24.69
N PHE A 432 -27.42 -10.28 25.02
CA PHE A 432 -28.58 -10.01 25.87
C PHE A 432 -29.53 -9.04 25.20
N GLU A 433 -30.84 -9.29 25.32
CA GLU A 433 -31.88 -8.45 24.73
C GLU A 433 -32.08 -7.13 25.48
N ASN A 434 -31.78 -7.08 26.80
CA ASN A 434 -31.97 -5.89 27.63
C ASN A 434 -30.95 -5.82 28.79
N SER A 435 -30.96 -4.70 29.52
CA SER A 435 -30.02 -4.48 30.63
C SER A 435 -30.32 -5.38 31.84
N ASP A 436 -31.58 -5.81 32.03
CA ASP A 436 -31.98 -6.61 33.18
C ASP A 436 -31.45 -8.04 33.08
N THR A 437 -31.52 -8.66 31.89
CA THR A 437 -30.94 -9.99 31.65
C THR A 437 -29.41 -9.94 31.69
N TYR A 438 -28.81 -8.86 31.19
CA TYR A 438 -27.38 -8.63 31.26
C TYR A 438 -26.85 -8.56 32.71
N GLU A 439 -27.44 -7.72 33.56
CA GLU A 439 -26.97 -7.59 34.95
C GLU A 439 -27.19 -8.88 35.75
N LYS A 440 -28.34 -9.56 35.57
CA LYS A 440 -28.60 -10.88 36.19
C LYS A 440 -27.56 -11.93 35.80
N PHE A 441 -27.19 -11.98 34.53
CA PHE A 441 -26.15 -12.89 34.07
C PHE A 441 -24.79 -12.53 34.65
N LYS A 442 -24.43 -11.25 34.66
CA LYS A 442 -23.14 -10.77 35.17
C LYS A 442 -22.96 -11.04 36.67
N GLU A 443 -24.02 -10.96 37.47
CA GLU A 443 -23.99 -11.27 38.91
C GLU A 443 -23.70 -12.75 39.19
N ASN A 444 -24.24 -13.66 38.38
CA ASN A 444 -24.01 -15.09 38.55
C ASN A 444 -24.05 -15.86 37.22
N PRO A 445 -22.98 -15.78 36.40
CA PRO A 445 -22.96 -16.39 35.07
C PRO A 445 -23.10 -17.91 35.13
N GLU A 446 -22.48 -18.53 36.13
CA GLU A 446 -22.44 -19.99 36.30
C GLU A 446 -23.84 -20.61 36.47
N ARG A 447 -24.77 -19.85 37.05
CA ARG A 447 -26.18 -20.27 37.20
C ARG A 447 -26.86 -20.53 35.85
N TYR A 448 -26.50 -19.79 34.81
CA TYR A 448 -27.18 -19.83 33.51
C TYR A 448 -26.47 -20.70 32.49
N VAL A 449 -25.13 -20.75 32.54
CA VAL A 449 -24.32 -21.41 31.50
C VAL A 449 -23.37 -22.47 32.04
N GLY A 450 -23.44 -22.77 33.34
CA GLY A 450 -22.57 -23.73 34.01
C GLY A 450 -21.14 -23.19 34.22
N THR A 451 -20.22 -24.08 34.59
CA THR A 451 -18.80 -23.75 34.73
C THR A 451 -18.22 -23.25 33.42
N ALA A 452 -17.38 -22.22 33.50
CA ALA A 452 -16.67 -21.66 32.36
C ALA A 452 -15.99 -22.77 31.54
N SER A 453 -16.47 -22.99 30.32
CA SER A 453 -15.71 -23.71 29.30
C SER A 453 -14.39 -22.96 29.11
N GLU A 454 -13.26 -23.63 29.27
CA GLU A 454 -11.94 -23.04 29.01
C GLU A 454 -11.80 -22.79 27.50
N SER A 455 -12.34 -21.67 26.99
CA SER A 455 -11.86 -21.17 25.71
C SER A 455 -10.56 -20.40 25.96
N HIS A 456 -9.48 -20.92 25.39
CA HIS A 456 -8.15 -20.36 25.56
C HIS A 456 -8.07 -18.98 24.91
N TRP A 457 -8.19 -17.93 25.72
CA TRP A 457 -7.68 -16.55 25.55
C TRP A 457 -7.75 -15.87 24.19
N ARG A 458 -8.73 -14.97 24.09
CA ARG A 458 -8.74 -13.80 23.20
C ARG A 458 -7.86 -12.71 23.82
N ALA A 459 -6.53 -12.82 23.65
CA ALA A 459 -5.58 -11.79 24.09
C ALA A 459 -4.78 -11.24 22.91
N GLN A 460 -4.67 -9.92 22.87
CA GLN A 460 -3.90 -9.13 21.93
C GLN A 460 -2.49 -9.70 21.73
N GLY A 461 -2.19 -10.16 20.51
CA GLY A 461 -0.83 -10.48 20.08
C GLY A 461 -0.22 -11.72 20.75
N TYR A 462 0.43 -12.54 19.94
CA TYR A 462 1.23 -13.67 20.40
C TYR A 462 2.27 -13.22 21.45
N GLN A 463 2.12 -13.68 22.70
CA GLN A 463 3.22 -13.76 23.66
C GLN A 463 3.74 -15.18 23.63
N ALA A 464 5.03 -15.32 23.28
CA ALA A 464 5.71 -16.60 23.23
C ALA A 464 5.59 -17.31 24.58
N LEU A 465 5.23 -18.59 24.55
CA LEU A 465 5.18 -19.47 25.72
C LEU A 465 6.54 -19.45 26.43
N GLY A 466 6.59 -18.75 27.56
CA GLY A 466 7.68 -18.83 28.51
C GLY A 466 7.59 -20.17 29.23
N ASP A 467 8.72 -20.87 29.21
CA ASP A 467 9.06 -22.04 30.00
C ASP A 467 8.61 -21.87 31.46
N VAL A 468 7.71 -22.72 31.95
CA VAL A 468 7.42 -22.84 33.40
C VAL A 468 7.67 -24.28 33.81
N SER A 469 8.97 -24.59 33.92
CA SER A 469 9.43 -25.47 34.99
C SER A 469 9.44 -24.69 36.29
N LYS A 470 8.43 -24.91 37.14
CA LYS A 470 8.49 -25.06 38.60
C LYS A 470 7.10 -24.98 39.23
#